data_AF-G5LSG8-F1
#
_entry.id   AF-G5LSG8-F1
#
_cell.length_a   1.000
_cell.length_b   1.000
_cell.length_c   1.000
_cell.angle_alpha   90.00
_cell.angle_beta   90.00
_cell.angle_gamma   90.00
#
_symmetry.space_group_name_H-M   'P 1'
#
loop_
_entity.id
_entity.type
_entity.pdbx_description
1 polymer ?
#
loop_
_entity_poly.entity_id
_entity_poly.type
_entity_poly.pdbx_seq_one_letter_code
_entity_poly.pdbx_strand_id
1 'polypeptide(L)' 'MGPENTLVLIDGVPVTSRNSVRYSWRGERDTRGDTNWVPPEMVERIEVIRGPAAAR' A
#
# COMPACT_ATOMS: atom_id res chain seq x y z
N MET A 1 7.33 -12.14 -2.69
CA MET A 1 6.10 -11.36 -2.90
C MET A 1 6.52 -9.90 -3.02
N GLY A 2 6.17 -9.22 -4.11
CA GLY A 2 6.62 -7.84 -4.36
C GLY A 2 5.69 -6.77 -3.76
N PRO A 3 6.11 -5.49 -3.74
CA PRO A 3 5.32 -4.38 -3.17
C PRO A 3 3.94 -4.19 -3.82
N GLU A 4 3.79 -4.55 -5.10
CA GLU A 4 2.51 -4.51 -5.81
C GLU A 4 1.44 -5.41 -5.15
N ASN A 5 1.84 -6.45 -4.41
CA ASN A 5 0.93 -7.37 -3.71
C ASN A 5 0.61 -6.94 -2.26
N THR A 6 1.03 -5.74 -1.86
CA THR A 6 0.66 -5.16 -0.56
C THR A 6 -0.46 -4.14 -0.78
N LEU A 7 -1.62 -4.39 -0.19
CA LEU A 7 -2.75 -3.45 -0.13
C LEU A 7 -2.56 -2.51 1.06
N VAL A 8 -2.64 -1.20 0.82
CA VAL A 8 -2.60 -0.19 1.87
C VAL A 8 -4.03 0.33 2.12
N LEU A 9 -4.40 0.38 3.39
CA LEU A 9 -5.68 0.90 3.88
C LEU A 9 -5.39 2.05 4.86
N ILE A 10 -6.19 3.11 4.79
CA ILE A 10 -6.26 4.16 5.83
C ILE A 10 -7.68 4.11 6.39
N ASP A 11 -7.82 3.86 7.70
CA ASP A 11 -9.12 3.68 8.37
C ASP A 11 -10.05 2.69 7.65
N GLY A 12 -9.48 1.62 7.09
CA GLY A 12 -10.20 0.60 6.33
C GLY A 12 -10.53 0.96 4.89
N VAL A 13 -10.18 2.16 4.42
CA VAL A 13 -10.41 2.63 3.05
C VAL A 13 -9.17 2.37 2.17
N PRO A 14 -9.30 1.74 0.99
CA PRO A 14 -8.18 1.42 0.13
C PRO A 14 -7.53 2.66 -0.49
N VAL A 15 -6.20 2.71 -0.41
CA VAL A 15 -5.38 3.72 -1.08
C VAL A 15 -4.91 3.17 -2.43
N THR A 16 -5.18 3.92 -3.50
CA THR A 16 -4.88 3.49 -4.88
C THR A 16 -3.99 4.48 -5.63
N SER A 17 -3.40 5.46 -4.95
CA SER A 17 -2.68 6.58 -5.58
C SER A 17 -1.51 6.14 -6.45
N ARG A 18 -0.77 5.07 -6.08
CA ARG A 18 0.30 4.51 -6.92
C ARG A 18 -0.16 4.07 -8.32
N ASN A 19 -1.46 3.80 -8.52
CA ASN A 19 -2.01 3.36 -9.80
C ASN A 19 -2.02 4.48 -10.86
N SER A 20 -1.93 5.74 -10.44
CA SER A 20 -1.79 6.90 -11.34
C SER A 20 -0.42 6.96 -12.03
N VAL A 21 0.59 6.32 -11.45
CA VAL A 21 1.95 6.25 -12.01
C VAL A 21 2.04 5.06 -12.96
N ARG A 22 2.63 5.27 -14.14
CA ARG A 22 2.77 4.23 -15.17
C ARG A 22 3.46 2.97 -14.61
N TYR A 23 2.83 1.82 -14.82
CA TYR A 23 3.45 0.52 -14.63
C TYR A 23 4.30 0.16 -15.85
N SER A 24 5.59 -0.11 -15.65
CA SER A 24 6.49 -0.49 -16.73
C SER A 24 6.36 -1.97 -17.09
N TRP A 25 6.83 -2.33 -18.29
CA TRP A 25 6.91 -3.74 -18.71
C TRP A 25 7.72 -4.62 -17.75
N ARG A 26 8.72 -4.04 -17.09
CA ARG A 26 9.58 -4.75 -16.12
C ARG A 26 8.96 -4.86 -14.72
N GLY A 27 7.74 -4.36 -14.55
CA GLY A 27 7.03 -4.39 -13.28
C GLY A 27 7.41 -3.25 -12.33
N GLU A 28 7.91 -2.15 -12.88
CA GLU A 28 8.46 -1.03 -12.11
C GLU A 28 7.50 0.15 -12.16
N ARG A 29 7.36 0.87 -11.04
CA ARG A 29 6.69 2.17 -10.95
C ARG A 29 7.66 3.17 -10.36
N ASP A 30 7.75 4.34 -10.97
CA ASP A 30 8.48 5.47 -10.39
C ASP A 30 7.60 6.18 -9.36
N THR A 31 7.36 5.49 -8.24
CA THR A 31 6.54 5.95 -7.12
C THR A 31 7.22 5.60 -5.80
N ARG A 32 6.95 6.41 -4.78
CA ARG A 32 7.37 6.11 -3.40
C ARG A 32 6.43 5.13 -2.69
N GLY A 33 5.35 4.71 -3.35
CA GLY A 33 4.31 3.86 -2.77
C GLY A 33 3.27 4.65 -1.97
N ASP A 34 2.44 3.93 -1.21
CA ASP A 34 1.24 4.48 -0.55
C ASP A 34 1.33 4.53 0.99
N THR A 35 2.50 4.28 1.59
CA THR A 35 2.65 4.31 3.06
C THR A 35 2.95 5.69 3.63
N ASN A 36 3.12 6.72 2.80
CA ASN A 36 3.56 8.05 3.20
C ASN A 36 2.44 9.11 3.17
N TRP A 37 1.17 8.69 3.22
CA TRP A 37 0.00 9.59 3.20
C TRP A 37 -0.40 10.12 4.58
N VAL A 38 -0.08 9.37 5.65
CA VAL A 38 -0.43 9.74 7.03
C VAL A 38 0.87 10.05 7.79
N PRO A 39 0.98 11.25 8.41
CA PRO A 39 2.10 11.55 9.31
C PRO A 39 2.16 10.55 10.48
N PRO A 40 3.35 10.05 10.87
CA PRO A 40 3.47 9.03 11.92
C PRO A 40 2.83 9.42 13.25
N GLU A 41 2.86 10.70 13.61
CA GLU A 41 2.28 11.26 14.83
C GLU A 41 0.75 11.23 14.87
N MET A 42 0.09 11.04 13.72
CA MET A 42 -1.37 10.91 13.62
C MET A 42 -1.85 9.45 13.66
N VAL A 43 -0.93 8.49 13.63
CA VAL A 43 -1.27 7.06 13.57
C VAL A 43 -1.54 6.51 14.96
N GLU A 44 -2.76 6.01 15.20
CA GLU A 44 -3.10 5.31 16.44
C GLU A 44 -2.48 3.91 16.49
N ARG A 45 -2.63 3.12 15.42
CA ARG A 45 -2.05 1.78 15.28
C ARG A 45 -1.87 1.39 13.81
N ILE A 46 -1.04 0.38 13.57
CA ILE A 46 -0.85 -0.23 12.25
C ILE A 46 -1.10 -1.73 12.37
N GLU A 47 -2.02 -2.25 11.58
CA GLU A 47 -2.30 -3.68 11.47
C GLU A 47 -1.58 -4.26 10.25
N VAL A 48 -0.61 -5.16 10.48
CA VAL A 48 0.13 -5.84 9.40
C VAL A 48 -0.38 -7.26 9.24
N ILE A 49 -1.34 -7.44 8.34
CA ILE A 49 -1.95 -8.74 8.04
C ILE A 49 -1.17 -9.41 6.90
N ARG A 50 -0.75 -10.68 7.12
CA ARG A 50 0.11 -11.42 6.19
C ARG A 50 -0.49 -12.78 5.85
N GLY A 51 -0.23 -13.25 4.62
CA GLY A 51 -0.61 -14.59 4.19
C GLY A 51 -2.13 -14.82 4.15
N PRO A 52 -2.62 -16.02 4.51
CA PRO A 52 -4.05 -16.37 4.44
C PRO A 52 -4.97 -15.43 5.23
N ALA A 53 -4.48 -14.83 6.31
CA ALA A 53 -5.24 -13.88 7.11
C ALA A 53 -5.62 -12.59 6.35
N ALA A 54 -4.86 -12.24 5.31
CA ALA A 54 -5.09 -11.03 4.49
C ALA A 54 -6.01 -11.27 3.29
N ALA A 55 -6.42 -12.52 3.04
CA ALA A 55 -7.25 -12.89 1.89
C ALA A 55 -8.76 -12.87 2.19
N ARG A 56 -9.15 -12.23 3.31
CA ARG A 56 -10.52 -12.24 3.82
C ARG A 56 -11.36 -11.10 3.27
#